data_AF-A0A5B1L964-F1
#
_entry.id   AF-A0A5B1L964-F1
#
_cell.length_a   1.000
_cell.length_b   1.000
_cell.length_c   1.000
_cell.angle_alpha   90.00
_cell.angle_beta   90.00
_cell.angle_gamma   90.00
#
_symmetry.space_group_name_H-M   'P 1'
#
loop_
_entity.id
_entity.type
_entity.pdbx_description
1 polymer ?
#
loop_
_entity_poly.entity_id
_entity_poly.type
_entity_poly.pdbx_seq_one_letter_code
_entity_poly.pdbx_strand_id
1 'polypeptide(L)'
;MDVDAQPNPWPSPRPLVLPDGLTREQLLAAVGDARDAGGELDLEGHGSSGVAVLSLAIHQRRLGLEIAHVACLDARGGVDPVSGQPLVVPPAPKVPTQVTLVPGRDEESIIWTDQTAAAFRAAGWAVS
;
A
#
# COMPACT_ATOMS: atom_id res chain seq x y z
N MET A 1 -15.88 38.48 -11.89
CA MET A 1 -16.43 37.50 -10.94
C MET A 1 -15.63 36.24 -11.19
N ASP A 2 -14.49 36.15 -10.51
CA ASP A 2 -13.59 35.00 -10.54
C ASP A 2 -14.23 33.88 -9.71
N VAL A 3 -14.47 32.74 -10.33
CA VAL A 3 -14.71 31.48 -9.62
C VAL A 3 -13.90 30.38 -10.33
N ASP A 4 -12.82 30.04 -9.65
CA ASP A 4 -12.13 28.75 -9.57
C ASP A 4 -11.78 28.02 -10.86
N ALA A 5 -10.48 28.09 -11.16
CA ALA A 5 -9.76 27.09 -11.91
C ALA A 5 -10.04 25.68 -11.34
N GLN A 6 -10.72 24.84 -12.12
CA GLN A 6 -10.86 23.41 -11.82
C GLN A 6 -9.46 22.77 -11.65
N PRO A 7 -9.18 22.02 -10.57
CA PRO A 7 -7.95 21.28 -10.48
C PRO A 7 -8.00 20.03 -11.37
N ASN A 8 -7.20 20.13 -12.44
CA ASN A 8 -6.41 19.13 -13.14
C ASN A 8 -7.08 17.88 -13.79
N PRO A 9 -7.09 17.77 -15.14
CA PRO A 9 -7.65 16.65 -15.92
C PRO A 9 -6.65 15.54 -16.30
N TRP A 10 -5.48 15.43 -15.66
CA TRP A 10 -4.50 14.38 -16.01
C TRP A 10 -4.79 13.07 -15.26
N PRO A 11 -4.59 11.91 -15.91
CA PRO A 11 -4.68 10.64 -15.22
C PRO A 11 -3.65 10.63 -14.09
N SER A 12 -4.07 10.30 -12.87
CA SER A 12 -3.15 9.90 -11.82
C SER A 12 -2.12 8.93 -12.41
N PRO A 13 -0.82 9.02 -12.06
CA PRO A 13 0.15 8.02 -12.50
C PRO A 13 -0.45 6.64 -12.23
N ARG A 14 -0.42 5.77 -13.25
CA ARG A 14 -1.04 4.44 -13.13
C ARG A 14 -0.40 3.74 -11.92
N PRO A 15 -1.20 3.07 -11.08
CA PRO A 15 -0.65 2.35 -9.94
C PRO A 15 0.38 1.32 -10.43
N LEU A 16 1.47 1.19 -9.70
CA LEU A 16 2.39 0.08 -9.84
C LEU A 16 1.70 -1.16 -9.28
N VAL A 17 1.25 -2.04 -10.19
CA VAL A 17 0.58 -3.28 -9.83
C VAL A 17 1.62 -4.38 -9.58
N LEU A 18 1.60 -4.93 -8.37
CA LEU A 18 2.48 -5.98 -7.87
C LEU A 18 1.63 -7.26 -7.71
N PRO A 19 1.73 -8.22 -8.66
CA PRO A 19 0.98 -9.47 -8.59
C PRO A 19 1.40 -10.31 -7.37
N ASP A 20 0.57 -11.28 -6.99
CA ASP A 20 0.92 -12.21 -5.92
C ASP A 20 2.10 -13.12 -6.32
N GLY A 21 2.83 -13.61 -5.31
CA GLY A 21 3.92 -14.57 -5.48
C GLY A 21 5.25 -13.99 -5.96
N LEU A 22 5.41 -12.67 -5.98
CA LEU A 22 6.71 -12.04 -6.27
C LEU A 22 7.73 -12.35 -5.16
N THR A 23 8.98 -12.60 -5.56
CA THR A 23 10.08 -12.68 -4.59
C THR A 23 10.41 -11.32 -4.01
N ARG A 24 11.13 -11.31 -2.88
CA ARG A 24 11.67 -10.10 -2.29
C ARG A 24 12.47 -9.27 -3.30
N GLU A 25 13.35 -9.88 -4.09
CA GLU A 25 14.15 -9.13 -5.07
C GLU A 25 13.26 -8.50 -6.15
N GLN A 26 12.25 -9.23 -6.63
CA GLN A 26 11.34 -8.72 -7.66
C GLN A 26 10.50 -7.53 -7.16
N LEU A 27 9.97 -7.62 -5.94
CA LEU A 27 9.25 -6.52 -5.29
C LEU A 27 10.13 -5.27 -5.14
N LEU A 28 11.34 -5.45 -4.61
CA LEU A 28 12.26 -4.33 -4.38
C LEU A 28 12.78 -3.73 -5.69
N ALA A 29 12.99 -4.54 -6.73
CA ALA A 29 13.36 -4.04 -8.04
C ALA A 29 12.24 -3.20 -8.65
N ALA A 30 11.01 -3.70 -8.67
CA ALA A 30 9.86 -2.98 -9.24
C ALA A 30 9.59 -1.64 -8.52
N VAL A 31 9.63 -1.64 -7.18
CA VAL A 31 9.45 -0.42 -6.38
C VAL A 31 10.64 0.53 -6.52
N GLY A 32 11.85 0.00 -6.63
CA GLY A 32 13.07 0.78 -6.87
C GLY A 32 13.02 1.50 -8.22
N ASP A 33 12.68 0.79 -9.29
CA ASP A 33 12.54 1.35 -10.63
C ASP A 33 11.47 2.45 -10.68
N ALA A 34 10.33 2.23 -10.00
CA ALA A 34 9.27 3.23 -9.92
C ALA A 34 9.68 4.46 -9.11
N ARG A 35 10.39 4.28 -8.00
CA ARG A 35 10.94 5.39 -7.22
C ARG A 35 11.95 6.21 -8.03
N ASP A 36 12.83 5.53 -8.75
CA ASP A 36 13.88 6.17 -9.54
C ASP A 36 13.32 6.88 -10.79
N ALA A 37 12.14 6.46 -11.28
CA ALA A 37 11.35 7.20 -12.27
C ALA A 37 10.76 8.51 -11.72
N GLY A 38 10.69 8.65 -10.39
CA GLY A 38 10.29 9.86 -9.66
C GLY A 38 8.78 10.04 -9.46
N GLY A 39 8.44 10.87 -8.48
CA GLY A 39 7.05 11.20 -8.12
C GLY A 39 6.49 10.37 -6.95
N GLU A 40 5.27 10.72 -6.53
CA GLU A 40 4.53 9.95 -5.53
C GLU A 40 4.09 8.60 -6.10
N LEU A 41 4.29 7.54 -5.33
CA LEU A 41 3.92 6.19 -5.67
C LEU A 41 2.47 5.90 -5.30
N ASP A 42 1.78 5.27 -6.23
CA ASP A 42 0.53 4.57 -6.02
C ASP A 42 0.80 3.08 -6.23
N LEU A 43 0.63 2.26 -5.18
CA LEU A 43 1.00 0.85 -5.19
C LEU A 43 -0.24 -0.03 -5.04
N GLU A 44 -0.37 -1.04 -5.89
CA GLU A 44 -1.43 -2.04 -5.77
C GLU A 44 -0.79 -3.42 -5.62
N GLY A 45 -0.99 -4.09 -4.48
CA GLY A 45 -0.46 -5.41 -4.21
C GLY A 45 -1.56 -6.45 -4.09
N HIS A 46 -1.38 -7.58 -4.77
CA HIS A 46 -2.27 -8.76 -4.69
C HIS A 46 -1.68 -9.83 -3.77
N GLY A 47 -2.50 -10.47 -2.94
CA GLY A 47 -2.06 -11.55 -2.06
C GLY A 47 -0.93 -11.13 -1.11
N SER A 48 0.18 -11.86 -1.15
CA SER A 48 1.39 -11.56 -0.37
C SER A 48 2.02 -10.21 -0.74
N SER A 49 1.91 -9.78 -1.99
CA SER A 49 2.35 -8.44 -2.43
C SER A 49 1.47 -7.33 -1.83
N GLY A 50 0.20 -7.63 -1.52
CA GLY A 50 -0.68 -6.73 -0.76
C GLY A 50 -0.14 -6.44 0.64
N VAL A 51 0.36 -7.47 1.33
CA VAL A 51 1.02 -7.31 2.64
C VAL A 51 2.30 -6.48 2.50
N ALA A 52 3.06 -6.71 1.43
CA ALA A 52 4.29 -5.97 1.17
C ALA A 52 4.05 -4.46 0.99
N VAL A 53 3.03 -4.05 0.22
CA VAL A 53 2.76 -2.61 0.02
C VAL A 53 2.34 -1.91 1.31
N LEU A 54 1.63 -2.58 2.21
CA LEU A 54 1.34 -2.05 3.55
C LEU A 54 2.62 -1.88 4.39
N SER A 55 3.51 -2.87 4.36
CA SER A 55 4.82 -2.81 5.04
C SER A 55 5.68 -1.66 4.50
N LEU A 56 5.71 -1.48 3.17
CA LEU A 56 6.40 -0.37 2.52
C LEU A 56 5.80 0.98 2.93
N ALA A 57 4.48 1.11 3.00
CA ALA A 57 3.81 2.33 3.48
C ALA A 57 4.17 2.67 4.93
N ILE A 58 4.17 1.68 5.83
CA ILE A 58 4.58 1.85 7.23
C ILE A 58 6.04 2.34 7.32
N HIS A 59 6.90 1.86 6.42
CA HIS A 59 8.33 2.15 6.44
C HIS A 59 8.80 3.21 5.42
N GLN A 60 7.87 3.87 4.72
CA GLN A 60 8.17 4.69 3.53
C GLN A 60 9.25 5.75 3.79
N ARG A 61 9.19 6.46 4.93
CA ARG A 61 10.18 7.49 5.29
C ARG A 61 11.59 6.91 5.48
N ARG A 62 11.69 5.71 6.08
CA ARG A 62 12.99 5.05 6.30
C ARG A 62 13.57 4.57 4.97
N LEU A 63 12.70 4.21 4.02
CA LEU A 63 13.06 3.69 2.71
C LEU A 63 13.24 4.79 1.65
N GLY A 64 12.96 6.05 1.99
CA GLY A 64 12.98 7.17 1.04
C GLY A 64 11.92 7.02 -0.06
N LEU A 65 10.76 6.45 0.28
CA LEU A 65 9.61 6.32 -0.60
C LEU A 65 8.62 7.44 -0.29
N GLU A 66 8.07 8.05 -1.33
CA GLU A 66 6.93 8.95 -1.26
C GLU A 66 5.71 8.17 -1.74
N ILE A 67 4.85 7.71 -0.83
CA ILE A 67 3.71 6.86 -1.17
C ILE A 67 2.42 7.62 -0.86
N ALA A 68 1.67 7.97 -1.91
CA ALA A 68 0.37 8.63 -1.78
C ALA A 68 -0.73 7.62 -1.44
N HIS A 69 -0.67 6.43 -2.03
CA HIS A 69 -1.69 5.40 -1.87
C HIS A 69 -1.12 3.99 -1.92
N VAL A 70 -1.71 3.10 -1.13
CA VAL A 70 -1.53 1.65 -1.26
C VAL A 70 -2.87 0.93 -1.28
N ALA A 71 -3.04 0.01 -2.22
CA ALA A 71 -4.14 -0.95 -2.26
C ALA A 71 -3.61 -2.36 -1.98
N CYS A 72 -4.19 -3.02 -0.97
CA CYS A 72 -3.90 -4.41 -0.63
C CYS A 72 -5.14 -5.27 -0.94
N LEU A 73 -5.00 -6.16 -1.91
CA LEU A 73 -6.09 -6.92 -2.51
C LEU A 73 -5.92 -8.42 -2.24
N ASP A 74 -6.97 -9.10 -1.78
CA ASP A 74 -6.99 -10.57 -1.60
C ASP A 74 -5.81 -11.12 -0.77
N ALA A 75 -5.32 -10.33 0.19
CA ALA A 75 -4.26 -10.76 1.08
C ALA A 75 -4.76 -11.82 2.06
N ARG A 76 -3.88 -12.79 2.34
CA ARG A 76 -4.10 -13.88 3.28
C ARG A 76 -2.91 -13.93 4.22
N GLY A 77 -3.16 -13.80 5.51
CA GLY A 77 -2.11 -13.80 6.50
C GLY A 77 -1.23 -12.54 6.47
N GLY A 78 -0.39 -12.41 7.48
CA GLY A 78 0.36 -11.19 7.74
C GLY A 78 1.82 -11.21 7.32
N VAL A 79 2.37 -12.27 6.71
CA VAL A 79 3.83 -12.30 6.47
C VAL A 79 4.19 -11.41 5.28
N ASP A 80 4.97 -10.37 5.54
CA ASP A 80 5.52 -9.49 4.52
C ASP A 80 6.70 -10.18 3.82
N PRO A 81 6.63 -10.43 2.50
CA PRO A 81 7.70 -11.09 1.75
C PRO A 81 8.99 -10.26 1.69
N VAL A 82 8.95 -8.95 1.92
CA VAL A 82 10.15 -8.09 1.94
C VAL A 82 10.95 -8.31 3.22
N SER A 83 10.29 -8.34 4.39
CA SER A 83 10.96 -8.54 5.68
C SER A 83 11.07 -10.00 6.11
N GLY A 84 10.22 -10.88 5.59
CA GLY A 84 10.04 -12.25 6.07
C GLY A 84 9.42 -12.32 7.46
N GLN A 85 8.81 -11.24 7.94
CA GLN A 85 8.20 -11.13 9.27
C GLN A 85 6.70 -10.84 9.15
N PRO A 86 5.90 -11.13 10.18
CA PRO A 86 4.53 -10.65 10.25
C PRO A 86 4.45 -9.13 10.13
N LEU A 87 3.40 -8.64 9.48
CA LEU A 87 3.07 -7.24 9.34
C LEU A 87 2.91 -6.68 10.74
N VAL A 88 3.73 -5.68 11.03
CA VAL A 88 3.73 -5.05 12.34
C VAL A 88 2.42 -4.29 12.54
N VAL A 89 2.03 -4.11 13.80
CA VAL A 89 0.96 -3.17 14.14
C VAL A 89 1.36 -1.79 13.60
N PRO A 90 0.50 -1.14 12.79
CA PRO A 90 0.86 0.11 12.15
C PRO A 90 1.06 1.20 13.23
N PRO A 91 2.18 1.95 13.21
CA PRO A 91 2.30 3.18 13.97
C PRO A 91 1.44 4.27 13.33
N ALA A 92 1.28 5.43 13.98
CA ALA A 92 0.62 6.56 13.34
C ALA A 92 1.34 6.99 12.05
N PRO A 93 0.60 7.36 10.99
CA PRO A 93 1.19 7.78 9.72
C PRO A 93 2.01 9.05 9.92
N LYS A 94 3.20 9.09 9.31
CA LYS A 94 4.09 10.26 9.39
C LYS A 94 3.89 11.25 8.25
N VAL A 95 3.21 10.81 7.20
CA VAL A 95 2.83 11.58 6.01
C VAL A 95 1.42 11.14 5.60
N PRO A 96 0.65 11.97 4.88
CA PRO A 96 -0.62 11.56 4.34
C PRO A 96 -0.44 10.40 3.36
N THR A 97 -1.05 9.25 3.65
CA THR A 97 -1.09 8.09 2.78
C THR A 97 -2.47 7.44 2.89
N GLN A 98 -3.14 7.26 1.76
CA GLN A 98 -4.41 6.53 1.69
C GLN A 98 -4.14 5.03 1.62
N VAL A 99 -4.94 4.25 2.34
CA VAL A 99 -4.88 2.78 2.34
C VAL A 99 -6.23 2.25 1.86
N THR A 100 -6.20 1.40 0.85
CA THR A 100 -7.36 0.63 0.40
C THR A 100 -7.14 -0.84 0.72
N LEU A 101 -8.10 -1.46 1.39
CA LEU A 101 -8.06 -2.89 1.73
C LEU A 101 -9.26 -3.59 1.09
N VAL A 102 -9.01 -4.50 0.17
CA VAL A 102 -10.08 -5.26 -0.50
C VAL A 102 -9.94 -6.73 -0.15
N PRO A 103 -10.93 -7.32 0.55
CA PRO A 103 -10.87 -8.73 0.90
C PRO A 103 -11.03 -9.62 -0.32
N GLY A 104 -10.44 -10.80 -0.23
CA GLY A 104 -10.71 -11.93 -1.10
C GLY A 104 -12.10 -12.53 -0.89
N ARG A 105 -12.34 -13.68 -1.52
CA ARG A 105 -13.64 -14.37 -1.44
C ARG A 105 -13.76 -15.35 -0.27
N ASP A 106 -12.65 -15.81 0.26
CA ASP A 106 -12.61 -16.75 1.38
C ASP A 106 -12.57 -16.04 2.73
N GLU A 107 -12.98 -16.79 3.74
CA GLU A 107 -13.11 -16.33 5.12
C GLU A 107 -11.79 -15.84 5.72
N GLU A 108 -10.67 -16.48 5.40
CA GLU A 108 -9.35 -16.09 5.92
C GLU A 108 -8.97 -14.68 5.45
N SER A 109 -9.14 -14.41 4.15
CA SER A 109 -8.86 -13.08 3.59
C SER A 109 -9.81 -12.01 4.15
N ILE A 110 -11.10 -12.33 4.34
CA ILE A 110 -12.08 -11.41 4.92
C ILE A 110 -11.69 -11.04 6.36
N ILE A 111 -11.44 -12.04 7.21
CA ILE A 111 -11.07 -11.84 8.62
C ILE A 111 -9.78 -11.02 8.71
N TRP A 112 -8.76 -11.39 7.93
CA TRP A 112 -7.48 -10.69 7.94
C TRP A 112 -7.63 -9.23 7.51
N THR A 113 -8.43 -8.98 6.47
CA THR A 113 -8.70 -7.63 5.96
C THR A 113 -9.39 -6.77 7.00
N ASP A 114 -10.44 -7.28 7.65
CA ASP A 114 -11.18 -6.56 8.69
C ASP A 114 -10.28 -6.21 9.88
N GLN A 115 -9.49 -7.16 10.37
CA GLN A 115 -8.55 -6.96 11.48
C GLN A 115 -7.47 -5.94 11.13
N THR A 116 -6.90 -6.04 9.92
CA THR A 116 -5.87 -5.11 9.44
C THR A 116 -6.43 -3.71 9.27
N ALA A 117 -7.62 -3.58 8.66
CA ALA A 117 -8.30 -2.30 8.51
C ALA A 117 -8.59 -1.64 9.86
N ALA A 118 -9.06 -2.42 10.85
CA ALA A 118 -9.27 -1.94 12.21
C ALA A 118 -7.97 -1.44 12.86
N ALA A 119 -6.86 -2.18 12.71
CA ALA A 119 -5.56 -1.77 13.25
C ALA A 119 -5.04 -0.47 12.61
N PHE A 120 -5.13 -0.34 11.28
CA PHE A 120 -4.73 0.88 10.56
C PHE A 120 -5.59 2.09 10.95
N ARG A 121 -6.93 1.92 11.02
CA ARG A 121 -7.84 2.99 11.47
C ARG A 121 -7.55 3.40 12.91
N ALA A 122 -7.31 2.44 13.81
CA ALA A 122 -6.96 2.71 15.21
C ALA A 122 -5.64 3.49 15.35
N ALA A 123 -4.68 3.26 14.44
CA ALA A 123 -3.43 4.02 14.36
C ALA A 123 -3.58 5.39 13.67
N GLY A 124 -4.76 5.73 13.14
CA GLY A 124 -5.04 7.04 12.53
C GLY A 124 -4.73 7.11 11.03
N TRP A 125 -4.59 5.97 10.34
CA TRP A 125 -4.48 5.95 8.88
C TRP A 125 -5.81 6.24 8.20
N ALA A 126 -5.76 6.85 7.01
CA ALA A 126 -6.91 7.00 6.15
C ALA A 126 -7.15 5.67 5.41
N VAL A 127 -8.17 4.92 5.84
CA VAL A 127 -8.48 3.58 5.31
C VAL A 127 -9.86 3.56 4.66
N SER A 128 -9.92 3.19 3.39
CA SER A 128 -11.14 2.89 2.63
C SER A 128 -11.34 1.38 2.48
#